data_AF-A0A0R1LEC5-F1
#
_entry.id   AF-A0A0R1LEC5-F1
#
_cell.length_a   1.000
_cell.length_b   1.000
_cell.length_c   1.000
_cell.angle_alpha   90.00
_cell.angle_beta   90.00
_cell.angle_gamma   90.00
#
_symmetry.space_group_name_H-M   'P 1'
#
loop_
_entity.id
_entity.type
_entity.pdbx_description
1 polymer ?
#
loop_
_entity_poly.entity_id
_entity_poly.type
_entity_poly.pdbx_seq_one_letter_code
_entity_poly.pdbx_strand_id
1 'polypeptide(L)' 'MVTPEQRDLILHTLLQIDDPYYLNQFQDASSEDEWFHINEQFIQQDLQRFFPSTIDTHDPETWQIIRAQLKQY' A
#
# COMPACT_ATOMS: atom_id res chain seq x y z
N MET A 1 4.11 -0.24 -16.42
CA MET A 1 3.34 1.02 -16.53
C MET A 1 1.93 0.84 -16.02
N VAL A 2 1.66 1.39 -14.84
CA VAL A 2 0.34 1.42 -14.21
C VAL A 2 -0.55 2.43 -14.94
N THR A 3 -1.73 2.01 -15.39
CA THR A 3 -2.69 2.90 -16.06
C THR A 3 -3.39 3.83 -15.06
N PRO A 4 -3.98 4.95 -15.52
CA PRO A 4 -4.79 5.80 -14.64
C PRO A 4 -5.91 5.04 -13.92
N GLU A 5 -6.59 4.13 -14.63
CA GLU A 5 -7.64 3.27 -14.07
C GLU A 5 -7.13 2.33 -12.96
N GLN A 6 -5.92 1.78 -13.14
CA GLN A 6 -5.28 0.95 -12.11
C GLN A 6 -4.89 1.78 -10.89
N ARG A 7 -4.46 3.04 -11.07
CA ARG A 7 -4.16 3.94 -9.97
C ARG A 7 -5.41 4.29 -9.16
N ASP A 8 -6.52 4.58 -9.83
CA ASP A 8 -7.81 4.85 -9.16
C ASP A 8 -8.30 3.62 -8.40
N LEU A 9 -8.13 2.43 -9.00
CA LEU A 9 -8.46 1.17 -8.34
C LEU A 9 -7.60 0.93 -7.10
N ILE A 10 -6.29 1.21 -7.15
CA ILE A 10 -5.40 1.14 -5.98
C ILE A 10 -5.91 2.06 -4.88
N LEU A 11 -6.15 3.34 -5.20
CA LEU A 11 -6.60 4.32 -4.21
C LEU A 11 -7.93 3.91 -3.58
N HIS A 12 -8.90 3.50 -4.40
CA HIS A 12 -10.20 3.06 -3.93
C HIS A 12 -10.10 1.83 -3.02
N THR A 13 -9.29 0.83 -3.40
CA THR A 13 -9.05 -0.35 -2.54
C THR A 13 -8.39 0.05 -1.23
N LEU A 14 -7.36 0.90 -1.25
CA LEU A 14 -6.69 1.36 -0.02
C LEU A 14 -7.67 2.11 0.91
N LEU A 15 -8.58 2.92 0.37
CA LEU A 15 -9.63 3.59 1.14
C LEU A 15 -10.69 2.64 1.71
N GLN A 16 -10.86 1.47 1.11
CA GLN A 16 -11.79 0.44 1.57
C GLN A 16 -11.19 -0.52 2.61
N ILE A 17 -9.87 -0.51 2.78
CA ILE A 17 -9.19 -1.26 3.84
C ILE A 17 -9.48 -0.54 5.17
N ASP A 18 -10.54 -0.97 5.84
CA ASP A 18 -10.89 -0.58 7.22
C ASP A 18 -10.08 -1.44 8.22
N ASP A 19 -8.76 -1.46 8.05
CA ASP A 19 -7.85 -2.17 8.93
C ASP A 19 -7.08 -1.13 9.79
N PRO A 20 -7.29 -1.12 11.12
CA PRO A 20 -6.58 -0.22 12.03
C PRO A 20 -5.06 -0.34 11.92
N TYR A 21 -4.54 -1.46 11.40
CA TYR A 21 -3.11 -1.68 11.17
C TYR A 21 -2.54 -0.73 10.10
N TYR A 22 -3.35 -0.38 9.09
CA TYR A 22 -3.00 0.57 8.03
C TYR A 22 -3.33 2.02 8.39
N LEU A 23 -4.26 2.20 9.34
CA LEU A 23 -4.69 3.51 9.86
C LEU A 23 -3.97 3.88 11.17
N ASN A 24 -2.79 3.29 11.42
CA ASN A 24 -2.01 3.55 12.63
C ASN A 24 -1.63 5.03 12.71
N GLN A 25 -1.98 5.68 13.81
CA GLN A 25 -1.50 7.03 14.12
C GLN A 25 -0.07 6.92 14.64
N PHE A 26 0.91 7.13 13.77
CA PHE A 26 2.32 7.17 14.15
C PHE A 26 2.65 8.47 14.89
N GLN A 27 3.59 8.39 15.82
CA GLN A 27 4.01 9.54 16.62
C GLN A 27 4.85 10.53 15.80
N ASP A 28 5.62 10.02 14.84
CA ASP A 28 6.44 10.76 13.89
C ASP A 28 6.71 9.93 12.62
N ALA A 29 7.21 10.59 11.57
CA ALA A 29 7.53 9.97 10.29
C ALA A 29 8.61 8.87 10.38
N SER A 30 9.52 8.95 11.37
CA SER A 30 10.57 7.93 11.56
C SER A 30 9.97 6.62 12.09
N SER A 31 8.99 6.71 12.99
CA SER A 31 8.26 5.57 13.53
C SER A 31 7.38 4.91 12.46
N GLU A 32 6.73 5.72 11.61
CA GLU A 32 6.00 5.21 10.43
C GLU A 32 6.94 4.48 9.46
N ASP A 33 8.10 5.07 9.16
CA ASP A 33 9.10 4.48 8.26
C ASP A 33 9.65 3.14 8.76
N GLU A 34 9.97 3.05 10.05
CA GLU A 34 10.47 1.83 10.67
C GLU A 34 9.41 0.73 10.67
N TRP A 35 8.19 1.06 11.10
CA TRP A 35 7.07 0.13 11.05
C TRP A 35 6.79 -0.35 9.62
N PHE A 36 6.77 0.58 8.66
CA PHE A 36 6.53 0.25 7.26
C PHE A 36 7.63 -0.68 6.74
N HIS A 37 8.90 -0.41 7.04
CA HIS A 37 10.02 -1.25 6.60
C HIS A 37 9.93 -2.68 7.13
N ILE A 38 9.54 -2.85 8.40
CA ILE A 38 9.37 -4.18 9.02
C ILE A 38 8.21 -4.94 8.38
N ASN A 39 7.12 -4.25 8.05
CA ASN A 39 5.88 -4.87 7.58
C ASN A 39 5.74 -4.91 6.05
N GLU A 40 6.68 -4.33 5.30
CA GLU A 40 6.56 -4.06 3.86
C GLU A 40 6.16 -5.31 3.06
N GLN A 41 6.82 -6.44 3.31
CA GLN A 41 6.54 -7.70 2.62
C GLN A 41 5.17 -8.27 2.95
N PHE A 42 4.72 -8.15 4.19
CA PHE A 42 3.40 -8.61 4.61
C PHE A 42 2.31 -7.76 3.98
N ILE A 43 2.50 -6.44 3.95
CA ILE A 43 1.58 -5.50 3.30
C ILE A 43 1.49 -5.79 1.80
N GLN A 44 2.62 -6.01 1.13
CA GLN A 44 2.66 -6.33 -0.30
C GLN A 44 1.86 -7.61 -0.62
N GLN A 45 2.07 -8.66 0.18
CA GLN A 45 1.36 -9.94 0.02
C GLN A 45 -0.14 -9.81 0.30
N ASP A 46 -0.51 -9.02 1.31
CA ASP A 46 -1.92 -8.85 1.66
C ASP A 46 -2.65 -8.01 0.60
N LEU A 47 -2.04 -6.92 0.12
CA LEU A 47 -2.55 -6.12 -0.98
C LEU A 47 -2.71 -6.92 -2.28
N GLN A 48 -1.82 -7.89 -2.54
CA GLN A 48 -1.95 -8.77 -3.71
C GLN A 48 -3.28 -9.53 -3.72
N ARG A 49 -3.85 -9.86 -2.55
CA ARG A 49 -5.12 -10.59 -2.43
C ARG A 49 -6.31 -9.77 -2.93
N PHE A 50 -6.22 -8.44 -2.87
CA PHE A 50 -7.25 -7.54 -3.40
C PHE A 50 -7.12 -7.32 -4.91
N PHE A 51 -5.97 -7.68 -5.50
CA PHE A 51 -5.71 -7.55 -6.93
C PHE A 51 -5.26 -8.88 -7.57
N PRO A 52 -6.03 -9.98 -7.44
CA PRO A 52 -5.55 -11.30 -7.83
C PRO A 52 -5.24 -11.46 -9.33
N SER A 53 -5.74 -10.57 -10.18
CA SER A 53 -5.56 -10.64 -11.64
C SER A 53 -5.41 -9.29 -12.34
N THR A 54 -5.55 -8.16 -11.62
CA THR A 54 -5.62 -6.82 -12.21
C THR A 54 -4.35 -6.00 -12.02
N ILE A 55 -3.69 -6.16 -10.87
CA ILE A 55 -2.52 -5.38 -10.47
C ILE A 55 -1.54 -6.34 -9.81
N ASP A 56 -0.30 -6.34 -10.29
CA ASP A 56 0.78 -7.10 -9.67
C ASP A 56 1.47 -6.22 -8.63
N THR A 57 1.23 -6.48 -7.34
CA THR A 57 1.87 -5.71 -6.27
C THR A 57 3.33 -6.08 -6.09
N HIS A 58 3.80 -7.17 -6.70
CA HIS A 58 5.21 -7.59 -6.71
C HIS A 58 6.03 -6.88 -7.79
N ASP A 59 5.37 -6.23 -8.75
CA ASP A 59 6.04 -5.36 -9.71
C ASP A 59 6.63 -4.11 -9.00
N PRO A 60 7.93 -3.81 -9.15
CA PRO A 60 8.57 -2.70 -8.45
C PRO A 60 7.98 -1.32 -8.76
N GLU A 61 7.56 -1.08 -10.00
CA GLU A 61 6.96 0.21 -10.41
C GLU A 61 5.60 0.40 -9.73
N THR A 62 4.78 -0.66 -9.74
CA THR A 62 3.49 -0.70 -9.06
C THR A 62 3.64 -0.54 -7.56
N TRP A 63 4.60 -1.24 -6.95
CA TRP A 63 4.85 -1.15 -5.52
C TRP A 63 5.26 0.25 -5.08
N GLN A 64 6.10 0.96 -5.86
CA GLN A 64 6.46 2.34 -5.55
C GLN A 64 5.25 3.28 -5.48
N ILE A 65 4.26 3.10 -6.37
CA ILE A 65 3.03 3.89 -6.37
C ILE A 65 2.21 3.59 -5.12
N ILE A 66 2.03 2.31 -4.79
CA ILE A 66 1.31 1.88 -3.58
C ILE A 66 1.99 2.44 -2.32
N ARG A 67 3.32 2.33 -2.23
CA ARG A 67 4.14 2.86 -1.12
C ARG A 67 3.91 4.34 -0.87
N ALA A 68 3.83 5.12 -1.93
CA ALA A 68 3.61 6.56 -1.85
C ALA A 68 2.20 6.95 -1.36
N GLN A 69 1.22 6.04 -1.44
CA GLN A 69 -0.14 6.26 -0.93
C GLN A 69 -0.31 5.74 0.51
N LEU A 70 0.51 4.77 0.93
CA LEU A 70 0.45 4.18 2.27
C LEU A 70 1.11 5.04 3.35
N LYS A 71 2.18 5.77 3.02
CA LYS A 71 2.85 6.68 3.96
C LYS A 71 2.11 8.01 4.01
N GLN A 72 1.62 8.40 5.18
CA GLN A 72 0.76 9.58 5.33
C GLN A 72 1.33 10.65 6.29
N TYR A 73 2.46 10.41 6.96
CA TYR A 73 3.17 11.40 7.80
C TYR A 73 4.36 12.09 7.11
#